data_AF-A0A2D5UNE1-F1
#
_entry.id   AF-A0A2D5UNE1-F1
#
_cell.length_a   1.000
_cell.length_b   1.000
_cell.length_c   1.000
_cell.angle_alpha   90.00
_cell.angle_beta   90.00
_cell.angle_gamma   90.00
#
_symmetry.space_group_name_H-M   'P 1'
#
loop_
_entity.id
_entity.type
_entity.pdbx_description
1 polymer ?
#
loop_
_entity_poly.entity_id
_entity_poly.type
_entity_poly.pdbx_seq_one_letter_code
_entity_poly.pdbx_strand_id
1 'polypeptide(L)'
;MLPTFAQKQFAYQVECISFENSGSVSVKIWNTKKGKKYTQLQARKDAVHAILFSGVPGSNGCVTQKPILSTPESIEAFIKIENDFFSKNGEWSKFTREASISTTLPQQIGDKKWKVYQVSISKDLLRKYLEENKIIKSLNTGF
;
A
#
# COMPACT_ATOMS: atom_id res chain seq x y z
N MET A 1 16.12 16.36 0.96
CA MET A 1 15.38 15.76 2.10
C MET A 1 14.03 15.26 1.58
N LEU A 2 13.85 13.96 1.43
CA LEU A 2 12.55 13.36 1.04
C LEU A 2 11.59 13.45 2.23
N PRO A 3 10.31 13.82 2.03
CA PRO A 3 9.40 14.07 3.14
C PRO A 3 9.13 12.77 3.90
N THR A 4 9.68 12.69 5.11
CA THR A 4 9.66 11.53 6.02
C THR A 4 8.39 11.47 6.87
N PHE A 5 7.30 12.11 6.43
CA PHE A 5 6.13 12.34 7.29
C PHE A 5 5.13 11.18 7.30
N ALA A 6 5.03 10.37 6.23
CA ALA A 6 4.02 9.31 6.17
C ALA A 6 4.44 7.97 6.83
N GLN A 7 5.75 7.68 6.93
CA GLN A 7 6.23 6.40 7.48
C GLN A 7 6.24 6.32 9.01
N LYS A 8 6.15 7.45 9.73
CA LYS A 8 6.23 7.46 11.21
C LYS A 8 4.89 7.12 11.89
N GLN A 9 3.79 7.12 11.14
CA GLN A 9 2.44 6.94 11.69
C GLN A 9 2.01 5.47 11.79
N PHE A 10 2.53 4.60 10.91
CA PHE A 10 2.14 3.19 10.85
C PHE A 10 3.27 2.27 11.31
N ALA A 11 2.89 1.12 11.90
CA ALA A 11 3.87 0.14 12.36
C ALA A 11 4.59 -0.59 11.21
N TYR A 12 4.04 -0.52 9.99
CA TYR A 12 4.68 -1.05 8.81
C TYR A 12 5.62 -0.03 8.17
N GLN A 13 6.59 -0.53 7.42
CA GLN A 13 7.46 0.22 6.54
C GLN A 13 7.33 -0.36 5.14
N VAL A 14 7.41 0.49 4.14
CA VAL A 14 7.17 0.14 2.74
C VAL A 14 8.25 0.77 1.85
N GLU A 15 8.73 -0.02 0.91
CA GLU A 15 9.75 0.37 -0.07
C GLU A 15 9.28 -0.03 -1.46
N CYS A 16 9.40 0.88 -2.44
CA CYS A 16 9.04 0.55 -3.82
C CYS A 16 10.13 -0.31 -4.47
N ILE A 17 9.70 -1.34 -5.20
CA ILE A 17 10.56 -2.19 -6.03
C ILE A 17 10.44 -1.76 -7.48
N SER A 18 9.22 -1.72 -8.00
CA SER A 18 8.95 -1.39 -9.40
C SER A 18 7.54 -0.84 -9.57
N PHE A 19 7.37 -0.07 -10.65
CA PHE A 19 6.08 0.30 -11.18
C PHE A 19 5.90 -0.40 -12.54
N GLU A 20 4.79 -1.09 -12.71
CA GLU A 20 4.46 -1.79 -13.94
C GLU A 20 3.61 -0.91 -14.85
N ASN A 21 3.79 -1.02 -16.17
CA ASN A 21 2.97 -0.33 -17.17
C ASN A 21 1.47 -0.70 -17.05
N SER A 22 1.14 -1.80 -16.35
CA SER A 22 -0.21 -2.25 -16.02
C SER A 22 -0.92 -1.40 -14.96
N GLY A 23 -0.27 -0.36 -14.43
CA GLY A 23 -0.79 0.42 -13.30
C GLY A 23 -0.67 -0.31 -11.96
N SER A 24 0.16 -1.35 -11.90
CA SER A 24 0.46 -2.07 -10.66
C SER A 24 1.79 -1.59 -10.07
N VAL A 25 1.88 -1.60 -8.75
CA VAL A 25 3.11 -1.26 -8.00
C VAL A 25 3.54 -2.46 -7.18
N SER A 26 4.80 -2.82 -7.29
CA SER A 26 5.43 -3.87 -6.48
C SER A 26 6.21 -3.24 -5.34
N VAL A 27 5.94 -3.68 -4.11
CA VAL A 27 6.55 -3.13 -2.90
C VAL A 27 7.12 -4.21 -2.01
N LYS A 28 8.18 -3.88 -1.26
CA LYS A 28 8.57 -4.61 -0.05
C LYS A 28 7.87 -3.99 1.14
N ILE A 29 7.32 -4.84 2.00
CA ILE A 29 6.64 -4.39 3.21
C ILE A 29 6.99 -5.29 4.40
N TRP A 30 7.22 -4.65 5.54
CA TRP A 30 7.50 -5.32 6.81
C TRP A 30 6.92 -4.52 7.96
N ASN A 31 6.58 -5.20 9.05
CA ASN A 31 6.00 -4.56 10.22
C ASN A 31 6.97 -4.61 11.40
N THR A 32 7.40 -3.42 11.87
CA THR A 32 8.45 -3.27 12.90
C THR A 32 7.99 -3.75 14.26
N LYS A 33 6.68 -3.69 14.55
CA LYS A 33 6.08 -4.21 15.79
C LYS A 33 5.86 -5.72 15.74
N LYS A 34 5.54 -6.29 14.57
CA LYS A 34 5.24 -7.73 14.43
C LYS A 34 6.48 -8.58 14.13
N GLY A 35 7.47 -8.04 13.43
CA GLY A 35 8.72 -8.71 13.09
C GLY A 35 8.49 -10.09 12.47
N LYS A 36 8.94 -11.15 13.16
CA LYS A 36 8.80 -12.55 12.70
C LYS A 36 7.35 -13.07 12.67
N LYS A 37 6.46 -12.49 13.47
CA LYS A 37 5.03 -12.85 13.53
C LYS A 37 4.24 -12.19 12.39
N TYR A 38 4.89 -11.40 11.55
CA TYR A 38 4.23 -10.77 10.42
C TYR A 38 3.82 -11.80 9.37
N THR A 39 2.54 -11.80 9.03
CA THR A 39 1.94 -12.79 8.12
C THR A 39 1.75 -12.22 6.73
N GLN A 40 1.72 -13.09 5.73
CA GLN A 40 1.44 -12.73 4.34
C GLN A 40 0.09 -12.01 4.18
N LEU A 41 -0.94 -12.46 4.91
CA LEU A 41 -2.25 -11.80 4.94
C LEU A 41 -2.16 -10.36 5.42
N GLN A 42 -1.42 -10.11 6.50
CA GLN A 42 -1.21 -8.76 7.02
C GLN A 42 -0.38 -7.92 6.05
N ALA A 43 0.62 -8.50 5.40
CA ALA A 43 1.40 -7.81 4.39
C ALA A 43 0.56 -7.30 3.23
N ARG A 44 -0.37 -8.11 2.71
CA ARG A 44 -1.27 -7.69 1.65
C ARG A 44 -2.18 -6.54 2.08
N LYS A 45 -2.76 -6.63 3.29
CA LYS A 45 -3.62 -5.56 3.84
C LYS A 45 -2.84 -4.27 4.08
N ASP A 46 -1.69 -4.36 4.74
CA ASP A 46 -0.82 -3.22 5.02
C ASP A 46 -0.32 -2.57 3.72
N ALA A 47 -0.08 -3.34 2.65
CA ALA A 47 0.35 -2.80 1.36
C ALA A 47 -0.76 -2.01 0.66
N VAL A 48 -2.01 -2.50 0.66
CA VAL A 48 -3.16 -1.73 0.16
C VAL A 48 -3.37 -0.49 1.01
N HIS A 49 -3.31 -0.62 2.33
CA HIS A 49 -3.41 0.49 3.26
C HIS A 49 -2.32 1.54 2.99
N ALA A 50 -1.09 1.12 2.69
CA ALA A 50 -0.01 2.03 2.34
C ALA A 50 -0.33 2.85 1.08
N ILE A 51 -0.88 2.22 0.03
CA ILE A 51 -1.29 2.91 -1.20
C ILE A 51 -2.46 3.86 -0.97
N LEU A 52 -3.38 3.51 -0.05
CA LEU A 52 -4.54 4.34 0.27
C LEU A 52 -4.15 5.59 1.09
N PHE A 53 -3.41 5.41 2.19
CA PHE A 53 -3.24 6.44 3.21
C PHE A 53 -1.84 7.05 3.28
N SER A 54 -0.79 6.24 3.28
CA SER A 54 0.59 6.76 3.48
C SER A 54 1.26 7.18 2.16
N GLY A 55 0.87 6.58 1.05
CA GLY A 55 1.69 6.50 -0.14
C GLY A 55 2.93 5.61 0.05
N VAL A 56 3.73 5.51 -0.99
CA VAL A 56 5.02 4.82 -1.01
C VAL A 56 6.09 5.80 -1.47
N PRO A 57 7.08 6.12 -0.61
CA PRO A 57 8.20 6.97 -1.00
C PRO A 57 8.94 6.40 -2.20
N GLY A 58 9.43 7.27 -3.09
CA GLY A 58 10.28 6.85 -4.19
C GLY A 58 11.63 6.35 -3.69
N SER A 59 12.05 5.18 -4.17
CA SER A 59 13.32 4.52 -3.86
C SER A 59 13.73 3.64 -5.04
N ASN A 60 15.04 3.40 -5.22
CA ASN A 60 15.58 2.44 -6.20
C ASN A 60 15.02 2.58 -7.64
N GLY A 61 14.87 3.82 -8.13
CA GLY A 61 14.33 4.08 -9.47
C GLY A 61 12.81 4.14 -9.57
N CYS A 62 12.06 3.88 -8.49
CA CYS A 62 10.64 4.20 -8.43
C CYS A 62 10.39 5.68 -8.16
N VAL A 63 9.44 6.25 -8.88
CA VAL A 63 8.84 7.54 -8.52
C VAL A 63 7.96 7.40 -7.27
N THR A 64 7.91 8.46 -6.46
CA THR A 64 7.04 8.51 -5.28
C THR A 64 5.58 8.27 -5.66
N GLN A 65 4.96 7.29 -5.02
CA GLN A 65 3.54 7.00 -5.16
C GLN A 65 2.78 7.76 -4.08
N LYS A 66 2.11 8.85 -4.46
CA LYS A 66 1.21 9.57 -3.55
C LYS A 66 0.05 8.68 -3.10
N PRO A 67 -0.45 8.87 -1.86
CA PRO A 67 -1.66 8.17 -1.41
C PRO A 67 -2.84 8.47 -2.33
N ILE A 68 -3.72 7.48 -2.52
CA ILE A 68 -4.95 7.68 -3.28
C ILE A 68 -5.94 8.56 -2.50
N LEU A 69 -6.04 8.35 -1.18
CA LEU A 69 -6.87 9.16 -0.29
C LEU A 69 -6.04 10.36 0.15
N SER A 70 -6.16 11.46 -0.59
CA SER A 70 -5.36 12.67 -0.39
C SER A 70 -6.13 13.84 0.22
N THR A 71 -7.44 13.72 0.42
CA THR A 71 -8.28 14.76 1.03
C THR A 71 -9.00 14.24 2.27
N PRO A 72 -9.32 15.10 3.25
CA PRO A 72 -10.08 14.71 4.44
C PRO A 72 -11.40 14.00 4.09
N GLU A 73 -12.12 14.49 3.08
CA GLU A 73 -13.40 13.93 2.66
C GLU A 73 -13.23 12.50 2.12
N SER A 74 -12.20 12.24 1.32
CA SER A 74 -11.91 10.90 0.80
C SER A 74 -11.51 9.92 1.92
N ILE A 75 -10.78 10.42 2.91
CA ILE A 75 -10.35 9.65 4.08
C ILE A 75 -11.58 9.28 4.93
N GLU A 76 -12.42 10.27 5.27
CA GLU A 76 -13.64 10.05 6.03
C GLU A 76 -14.63 9.12 5.31
N ALA A 77 -14.77 9.27 3.99
CA ALA A 77 -15.62 8.39 3.19
C ALA A 77 -15.11 6.94 3.20
N PHE A 78 -13.80 6.72 3.09
CA PHE A 78 -13.23 5.39 3.13
C PHE A 78 -13.28 4.76 4.52
N ILE A 79 -13.03 5.53 5.59
CA ILE A 79 -13.09 5.05 6.99
C ILE A 79 -14.45 4.40 7.29
N LYS A 80 -15.55 4.91 6.70
CA LYS A 80 -16.89 4.33 6.86
C LYS A 80 -17.01 2.89 6.33
N ILE A 81 -16.19 2.51 5.33
CA ILE A 81 -16.19 1.18 4.73
C ILE A 81 -14.94 0.36 5.09
N GLU A 82 -13.97 0.93 5.79
CA GLU A 82 -12.64 0.35 5.99
C GLU A 82 -12.69 -1.06 6.59
N ASN A 83 -13.55 -1.24 7.60
CA ASN A 83 -13.70 -2.53 8.29
C ASN A 83 -14.22 -3.63 7.34
N ASP A 84 -15.22 -3.32 6.52
CA ASP A 84 -15.78 -4.26 5.55
C ASP A 84 -14.82 -4.49 4.39
N PHE A 85 -14.19 -3.41 3.91
CA PHE A 85 -13.21 -3.42 2.84
C PHE A 85 -12.02 -4.30 3.19
N PHE A 86 -11.52 -4.26 4.44
CA PHE A 86 -10.40 -5.07 4.94
C PHE A 86 -10.83 -6.33 5.69
N SER A 87 -12.10 -6.72 5.65
CA SER A 87 -12.60 -7.94 6.28
C SER A 87 -11.98 -9.21 5.65
N LYS A 88 -12.24 -10.40 6.21
CA LYS A 88 -11.67 -11.66 5.70
C LYS A 88 -11.98 -11.89 4.21
N ASN A 89 -13.19 -11.52 3.78
CA ASN A 89 -13.68 -11.64 2.41
C ASN A 89 -13.88 -10.26 1.75
N GLY A 90 -13.22 -9.24 2.28
CA GLY A 90 -13.36 -7.87 1.82
C GLY A 90 -12.71 -7.63 0.46
N GLU A 91 -13.06 -6.51 -0.15
CA GLU A 91 -12.64 -6.11 -1.49
C GLU A 91 -11.12 -5.97 -1.63
N TRP A 92 -10.40 -5.70 -0.53
CA TRP A 92 -8.93 -5.54 -0.51
C TRP A 92 -8.17 -6.64 -1.26
N SER A 93 -8.65 -7.90 -1.20
CA SER A 93 -7.93 -9.02 -1.78
C SER A 93 -7.90 -8.99 -3.31
N LYS A 94 -8.86 -8.31 -3.96
CA LYS A 94 -8.94 -8.19 -5.43
C LYS A 94 -7.83 -7.30 -6.00
N PHE A 95 -7.29 -6.40 -5.17
CA PHE A 95 -6.27 -5.43 -5.59
C PHE A 95 -4.84 -5.87 -5.31
N THR A 96 -4.65 -7.04 -4.70
CA THR A 96 -3.32 -7.58 -4.39
C THR A 96 -3.10 -8.87 -5.14
N ARG A 97 -1.99 -8.93 -5.87
CA ARG A 97 -1.45 -10.17 -6.43
C ARG A 97 -0.37 -10.71 -5.49
N GLU A 98 -0.08 -12.00 -5.65
CA GLU A 98 1.00 -12.77 -5.03
C GLU A 98 1.85 -12.02 -3.98
N ALA A 99 1.78 -12.48 -2.73
CA ALA A 99 2.65 -12.00 -1.67
C ALA A 99 3.69 -13.07 -1.34
N SER A 100 4.94 -12.88 -1.70
CA SER A 100 6.02 -13.84 -1.41
C SER A 100 6.95 -13.29 -0.33
N ILE A 101 7.64 -14.19 0.38
CA ILE A 101 8.70 -13.76 1.28
C ILE A 101 9.82 -13.18 0.40
N SER A 102 10.23 -11.95 0.70
CA SER A 102 11.29 -11.30 -0.06
C SER A 102 12.63 -11.96 0.26
N THR A 103 13.35 -12.36 -0.78
CA THR A 103 14.72 -12.90 -0.68
C THR A 103 15.77 -11.81 -0.51
N THR A 104 15.42 -10.56 -0.84
CA THR A 104 16.29 -9.39 -0.72
C THR A 104 15.75 -8.46 0.36
N LEU A 105 16.48 -8.34 1.48
CA LEU A 105 16.03 -7.50 2.59
C LEU A 105 16.33 -6.01 2.32
N PRO A 106 15.41 -5.11 2.69
CA PRO A 106 15.67 -3.67 2.75
C PRO A 106 16.88 -3.36 3.63
N GLN A 107 17.74 -2.44 3.20
CA GLN A 107 18.93 -2.01 3.96
C GLN A 107 18.57 -1.51 5.36
N GLN A 108 17.41 -0.88 5.50
CA GLN A 108 16.88 -0.33 6.75
C GLN A 108 16.61 -1.39 7.84
N ILE A 109 16.51 -2.67 7.48
CA ILE A 109 16.29 -3.75 8.43
C ILE A 109 17.59 -4.12 9.15
N GLY A 110 18.76 -3.98 8.49
CA GLY A 110 20.05 -4.42 9.02
C GLY A 110 20.01 -5.90 9.41
N ASP A 111 20.52 -6.22 10.60
CA ASP A 111 20.62 -7.61 11.10
C ASP A 111 19.31 -8.16 11.71
N LYS A 112 18.22 -7.38 11.65
CA LYS A 112 16.94 -7.81 12.23
C LYS A 112 16.34 -8.94 11.39
N LYS A 113 16.03 -10.06 12.06
CA LYS A 113 15.38 -11.23 11.45
C LYS A 113 13.87 -11.03 11.22
N TRP A 114 13.46 -9.92 10.60
CA TRP A 114 12.07 -9.62 10.31
C TRP A 114 11.58 -10.30 9.04
N LYS A 115 10.29 -10.67 9.00
CA LYS A 115 9.68 -11.16 7.75
C LYS A 115 9.35 -9.96 6.88
N VAL A 116 9.90 -9.97 5.67
CA VAL A 116 9.61 -9.00 4.62
C VAL A 116 8.84 -9.71 3.54
N TYR A 117 7.75 -9.11 3.10
CA TYR A 117 6.98 -9.61 1.98
C TYR A 117 7.12 -8.67 0.80
N GLN A 118 7.22 -9.25 -0.39
CA GLN A 118 7.01 -8.54 -1.64
C GLN A 118 5.54 -8.70 -2.03
N VAL A 119 4.86 -7.60 -2.32
CA VAL A 119 3.44 -7.57 -2.68
C VAL A 119 3.26 -6.71 -3.92
N SER A 120 2.52 -7.22 -4.91
CA SER A 120 2.08 -6.42 -6.06
C SER A 120 0.65 -5.93 -5.85
N ILE A 121 0.42 -4.64 -6.06
CA ILE A 121 -0.85 -3.95 -5.83
C ILE A 121 -1.31 -3.30 -7.13
N SER A 122 -2.49 -3.67 -7.63
CA SER A 122 -3.10 -3.03 -8.80
C SER A 122 -3.73 -1.69 -8.40
N LYS A 123 -2.95 -0.62 -8.52
CA LYS A 123 -3.34 0.75 -8.11
C LYS A 123 -4.49 1.28 -8.96
N ASP A 124 -4.50 0.97 -10.25
CA ASP A 124 -5.55 1.41 -11.17
C ASP A 124 -6.90 0.78 -10.85
N LEU A 125 -6.93 -0.53 -10.57
CA LEU A 125 -8.16 -1.22 -10.15
C LEU A 125 -8.66 -0.68 -8.80
N LEU A 126 -7.76 -0.43 -7.86
CA LEU A 126 -8.10 0.15 -6.57
C LEU A 126 -8.69 1.56 -6.72
N ARG A 127 -8.06 2.40 -7.54
CA ARG A 127 -8.56 3.74 -7.85
C ARG A 127 -9.95 3.67 -8.50
N LYS A 128 -10.13 2.81 -9.51
CA LYS A 128 -11.40 2.62 -10.19
C LYS A 128 -12.51 2.21 -9.23
N TYR A 129 -12.25 1.26 -8.32
CA TYR A 129 -13.20 0.87 -7.28
C TYR A 129 -13.62 2.05 -6.39
N LEU A 130 -12.66 2.89 -5.96
CA LEU A 130 -12.97 4.05 -5.13
C LEU A 130 -13.76 5.12 -5.89
N GLU A 131 -13.52 5.29 -7.18
CA GLU A 131 -14.31 6.19 -8.05
C GLU A 131 -15.75 5.68 -8.22
N GLU A 132 -15.93 4.39 -8.51
CA GLU A 132 -17.25 3.75 -8.66
C GLU A 132 -18.08 3.81 -7.36
N ASN A 133 -17.41 3.72 -6.21
CA ASN A 133 -18.03 3.83 -4.89
C ASN A 133 -18.13 5.29 -4.38
N LYS A 134 -17.81 6.29 -5.22
CA LYS A 134 -17.91 7.73 -4.90
C LYS A 134 -17.07 8.16 -3.68
N ILE A 135 -15.97 7.46 -3.41
CA ILE A 135 -15.03 7.78 -2.33
C ILE A 135 -14.03 8.84 -2.79
N ILE A 136 -13.63 8.78 -4.07
CA ILE A 136 -12.78 9.79 -4.70
C ILE A 136 -13.44 10.29 -6.00
N LYS A 137 -13.06 11.49 -6.42
CA LYS A 137 -13.50 12.05 -7.71
C LYS A 137 -12.79 11.34 -8.86
N SER A 138 -13.53 11.10 -9.95
CA SER A 138 -12.92 10.59 -11.18
C SER A 138 -12.04 11.65 -11.83
N LEU A 139 -10.92 11.21 -12.40
CA LEU A 139 -9.99 12.09 -13.11
C LEU A 139 -10.53 12.53 -14.49
N ASN A 140 -11.60 11.92 -15.00
CA ASN A 140 -12.16 12.17 -16.34
C ASN A 140 -13.23 13.27 -16.40
N THR A 141 -13.44 14.09 -15.37
CA THR A 141 -14.45 15.17 -15.41
C THR A 141 -13.97 16.44 -16.14
N GLY A 142 -13.23 16.28 -17.23
CA GLY A 142 -12.60 17.39 -17.95
C GLY A 142 -12.43 17.13 -19.43
N PHE A 143 -13.54 16.85 -20.14
CA PHE A 143 -13.68 17.06 -21.57
C PHE A 143 -15.11 17.55 -21.85
#